data_AF-A0A1H3LTZ4-F1
#
_entry.id   AF-A0A1H3LTZ4-F1
#
_cell.length_a   1.000
_cell.length_b   1.000
_cell.length_c   1.000
_cell.angle_alpha   90.00
_cell.angle_beta   90.00
_cell.angle_gamma   90.00
#
_symmetry.space_group_name_H-M   'P 1'
#
loop_
_entity.id
_entity.type
_entity.pdbx_description
1 polymer ?
#
loop_
_entity_poly.entity_id
_entity_poly.type
_entity_poly.pdbx_seq_one_letter_code
_entity_poly.pdbx_strand_id
1 'polypeptide(L)'
;MGYSRLGGCTTAAFFYKLEFDGPLEVDLALTDERTGAMRVESELGWTQMLRYTAQALAQAADVDELTIRRRAAIFIQEWGGLEAFGTQAITRLEGQLRALDMNVKYLKPHALIGVIALRHVAGEIRRAGLLKPDDMPMLLEHLNAPTPPQPLSLPQVRPIGVYRPLLTRDADWAEGERVWAESIGNDVAAWSDQCDEHIVAEVSRFKICKPRQAELLLHRIRAPGASIDDEKFYDCYQKLPAAIWIGQVVPFDNELASTLIRRLVCSIDFGLDLATYPIVLCPNWLRQLQWHAHTDAAGVYIDASGAIVARVVWWRDAGPVDIDDDSIWGEGYYVALTKAGLAQFTATRGKVVINAFASREVQKPSEYGEGFFETAKNSYSL
;
A
#
# COMPACT_ATOMS: atom_id res chain seq x y z
N MET A 1 -29.16 -26.27 -30.71
CA MET A 1 -29.74 -24.95 -30.42
C MET A 1 -28.68 -24.11 -29.71
N GLY A 2 -27.87 -23.39 -30.49
CA GLY A 2 -26.90 -22.43 -29.99
C GLY A 2 -27.43 -21.03 -30.25
N TYR A 3 -27.74 -20.28 -29.20
CA TYR A 3 -28.00 -18.85 -29.31
C TYR A 3 -26.70 -18.10 -29.03
N SER A 4 -26.20 -17.49 -30.09
CA SER A 4 -25.07 -16.57 -30.17
C SER A 4 -25.28 -15.32 -29.31
N ARG A 5 -24.45 -15.15 -28.27
CA ARG A 5 -24.24 -13.88 -27.55
C ARG A 5 -23.28 -12.98 -28.35
N LEU A 6 -23.80 -12.20 -29.30
CA LEU A 6 -23.02 -11.15 -29.99
C LEU A 6 -23.74 -9.80 -30.11
N GLY A 7 -24.91 -9.61 -29.48
CA GLY A 7 -25.72 -8.40 -29.66
C GLY A 7 -25.54 -7.27 -28.64
N GLY A 8 -24.69 -7.41 -27.61
CA GLY A 8 -24.65 -6.45 -26.49
C GLY A 8 -23.53 -5.39 -26.53
N CYS A 9 -22.52 -5.56 -27.39
CA CYS A 9 -21.30 -4.75 -27.31
C CYS A 9 -21.42 -3.38 -28.03
N THR A 10 -22.21 -3.30 -29.09
CA THR A 10 -22.31 -2.10 -29.95
C THR A 10 -23.25 -1.02 -29.42
N THR A 11 -24.35 -1.39 -28.75
CA THR A 11 -25.32 -0.43 -28.20
C THR A 11 -24.81 0.31 -26.97
N ALA A 12 -24.12 -0.37 -26.06
CA ALA A 12 -23.50 0.26 -24.90
C ALA A 12 -22.39 1.25 -25.34
N ALA A 13 -21.55 0.87 -26.29
CA ALA A 13 -20.51 1.75 -26.83
C ALA A 13 -21.06 3.01 -27.52
N PHE A 14 -22.29 2.97 -28.04
CA PHE A 14 -22.94 4.14 -28.63
C PHE A 14 -23.47 5.09 -27.57
N PHE A 15 -24.02 4.58 -26.46
CA PHE A 15 -24.55 5.40 -25.37
C PHE A 15 -23.47 6.32 -24.78
N TYR A 16 -22.25 5.81 -24.56
CA TYR A 16 -21.15 6.58 -23.98
C TYR A 16 -20.47 7.56 -24.96
N LYS A 17 -20.93 7.63 -26.21
CA LYS A 17 -20.48 8.61 -27.21
C LYS A 17 -21.41 9.81 -27.35
N LEU A 18 -22.52 9.81 -26.60
CA LEU A 18 -23.48 10.91 -26.61
C LEU A 18 -22.99 11.98 -25.63
N GLU A 19 -22.82 13.20 -26.12
CA GLU A 19 -22.61 14.37 -25.27
C GLU A 19 -23.97 14.88 -24.81
N PHE A 20 -24.08 15.14 -23.51
CA PHE A 20 -25.29 15.66 -22.91
C PHE A 20 -25.00 16.96 -22.19
N ASP A 21 -25.82 17.98 -22.44
CA ASP A 21 -25.74 19.26 -21.72
C ASP A 21 -26.76 19.31 -20.56
N GLY A 22 -26.34 19.86 -19.42
CA GLY A 22 -27.22 20.09 -18.27
C GLY A 22 -26.48 20.47 -16.97
N PRO A 23 -27.21 21.01 -15.96
CA PRO A 23 -26.62 21.30 -14.66
C PRO A 23 -26.22 20.01 -13.92
N LEU A 24 -25.02 19.99 -13.34
CA LEU A 24 -24.47 18.83 -12.62
C LEU A 24 -24.89 18.75 -11.14
N GLU A 25 -25.49 19.83 -10.62
CA GLU A 25 -25.95 19.92 -9.23
C GLU A 25 -27.45 19.72 -9.14
N VAL A 26 -27.86 19.08 -8.05
CA VAL A 26 -29.26 18.77 -7.74
C VAL A 26 -29.73 19.68 -6.62
N ASP A 27 -30.92 20.23 -6.78
CA ASP A 27 -31.57 21.03 -5.73
C ASP A 27 -31.77 20.19 -4.46
N LEU A 28 -31.24 20.69 -3.33
CA LEU A 28 -31.34 20.07 -2.01
C LEU A 28 -32.79 19.86 -1.59
N ALA A 29 -33.74 20.66 -2.10
CA ALA A 29 -35.16 20.53 -1.85
C ALA A 29 -35.75 19.17 -2.28
N LEU A 30 -35.06 18.43 -3.18
CA LEU A 30 -35.47 17.12 -3.67
C LEU A 30 -35.04 15.97 -2.74
N THR A 31 -34.29 16.27 -1.69
CA THR A 31 -33.77 15.29 -0.72
C THR A 31 -34.38 15.50 0.66
N ASP A 32 -34.43 14.43 1.44
CA ASP A 32 -34.85 14.46 2.84
C ASP A 32 -33.68 14.86 3.75
N GLU A 33 -33.82 15.96 4.49
CA GLU A 33 -32.73 16.49 5.34
C GLU A 33 -32.24 15.50 6.42
N ARG A 34 -33.13 14.66 6.95
CA ARG A 34 -32.77 13.68 8.00
C ARG A 34 -31.96 12.51 7.43
N THR A 35 -32.44 11.96 6.32
CA THR A 35 -31.91 10.71 5.79
C THR A 35 -30.93 10.91 4.64
N GLY A 36 -30.97 12.04 3.94
CA GLY A 36 -30.30 12.27 2.66
C GLY A 36 -30.97 11.56 1.49
N ALA A 37 -32.09 10.86 1.73
CA ALA A 37 -32.78 10.08 0.72
C ALA A 37 -33.58 10.96 -0.22
N MET A 38 -33.71 10.53 -1.47
CA MET A 38 -34.53 11.27 -2.43
C MET A 38 -36.02 11.18 -2.07
N ARG A 39 -36.68 12.34 -2.15
CA ARG A 39 -38.15 12.46 -2.04
C ARG A 39 -38.82 12.40 -3.39
N VAL A 40 -38.15 12.92 -4.42
CA VAL A 40 -38.60 13.00 -5.80
C VAL A 40 -37.56 12.32 -6.68
N GLU A 41 -38.02 11.59 -7.69
CA GLU A 41 -37.14 10.91 -8.64
C GLU A 41 -36.36 11.97 -9.43
N SER A 42 -35.03 11.85 -9.41
CA SER A 42 -34.09 12.78 -10.03
C SER A 42 -32.91 11.99 -10.53
N GLU A 43 -32.62 12.09 -11.82
CA GLU A 43 -31.56 11.32 -12.49
C GLU A 43 -30.21 11.49 -11.77
N LEU A 44 -29.87 12.73 -11.41
CA LEU A 44 -28.59 13.05 -10.80
C LEU A 44 -28.60 12.92 -9.27
N GLY A 45 -29.79 12.89 -8.66
CA GLY A 45 -29.96 12.83 -7.20
C GLY A 45 -29.32 11.57 -6.61
N TRP A 46 -29.47 10.44 -7.29
CA TRP A 46 -28.96 9.15 -6.83
C TRP A 46 -27.44 9.08 -6.68
N THR A 47 -26.73 9.87 -7.50
CA THR A 47 -25.27 9.86 -7.56
C THR A 47 -24.64 11.15 -7.04
N GLN A 48 -25.44 12.09 -6.50
CA GLN A 48 -24.94 13.38 -6.04
C GLN A 48 -23.86 13.24 -4.96
N MET A 49 -24.08 12.35 -3.99
CA MET A 49 -23.09 12.05 -2.93
C MET A 49 -21.86 11.29 -3.44
N LEU A 50 -21.93 10.77 -4.67
CA LEU A 50 -20.90 9.95 -5.32
C LEU A 50 -20.31 10.65 -6.54
N ARG A 51 -20.47 11.98 -6.63
CA ARG A 51 -20.02 12.77 -7.79
C ARG A 51 -18.53 12.58 -8.06
N TYR A 52 -17.71 12.57 -7.00
CA TYR A 52 -16.27 12.32 -7.11
C TYR A 52 -15.95 10.97 -7.77
N THR A 53 -16.67 9.91 -7.40
CA THR A 53 -16.54 8.58 -8.02
C THR A 53 -17.01 8.58 -9.48
N ALA A 54 -18.13 9.25 -9.79
CA ALA A 54 -18.62 9.38 -11.17
C ALA A 54 -17.64 10.17 -12.04
N GLN A 55 -17.04 11.24 -11.52
CA GLN A 55 -16.04 12.06 -12.20
C GLN A 55 -14.74 11.27 -12.46
N ALA A 56 -14.28 10.48 -11.49
CA ALA A 56 -13.11 9.61 -11.68
C ALA A 56 -13.35 8.59 -12.81
N LEU A 57 -14.56 8.00 -12.86
CA LEU A 57 -14.94 7.07 -13.92
C LEU A 57 -15.06 7.77 -15.30
N ALA A 58 -15.59 9.01 -15.32
CA ALA A 58 -15.68 9.86 -16.50
C ALA A 58 -14.30 10.14 -17.11
N GLN A 59 -13.37 10.59 -16.27
CA GLN A 59 -11.99 10.87 -16.66
C GLN A 59 -11.25 9.64 -17.17
N ALA A 60 -11.40 8.49 -16.50
CA ALA A 60 -10.74 7.25 -16.91
C ALA A 60 -11.30 6.68 -18.22
N ALA A 61 -12.58 6.92 -18.51
CA ALA A 61 -13.25 6.43 -19.72
C ALA A 61 -13.19 7.40 -20.90
N ASP A 62 -12.74 8.64 -20.69
CA ASP A 62 -12.89 9.76 -21.63
C ASP A 62 -14.36 9.96 -22.06
N VAL A 63 -15.25 9.97 -21.06
CA VAL A 63 -16.70 10.12 -21.22
C VAL A 63 -17.19 11.24 -20.32
N ASP A 64 -18.26 11.93 -20.71
CA ASP A 64 -18.89 12.96 -19.92
C ASP A 64 -19.49 12.43 -18.58
N GLU A 65 -19.33 13.22 -17.50
CA GLU A 65 -19.82 12.88 -16.14
C GLU A 65 -21.35 12.69 -16.13
N LEU A 66 -22.08 13.56 -16.85
CA LEU A 66 -23.53 13.54 -16.88
C LEU A 66 -24.05 12.24 -17.51
N THR A 67 -23.37 11.76 -18.57
CA THR A 67 -23.64 10.47 -19.22
C THR A 67 -23.56 9.29 -18.24
N ILE A 68 -22.49 9.23 -17.44
CA ILE A 68 -22.29 8.18 -16.44
C ILE A 68 -23.39 8.22 -15.38
N ARG A 69 -23.70 9.41 -14.88
CA ARG A 69 -24.69 9.59 -13.81
C ARG A 69 -26.11 9.27 -14.27
N ARG A 70 -26.47 9.66 -15.50
CA ARG A 70 -27.74 9.26 -16.13
C ARG A 70 -27.85 7.76 -16.34
N ARG A 71 -26.77 7.10 -16.78
CA ARG A 71 -26.77 5.64 -16.93
C ARG A 71 -26.99 4.94 -15.60
N ALA A 72 -26.36 5.43 -14.54
CA ALA A 72 -26.60 4.92 -13.19
C ALA A 72 -28.06 5.10 -12.76
N ALA A 73 -28.69 6.25 -13.06
CA ALA A 73 -30.10 6.49 -12.77
C ALA A 73 -31.04 5.50 -13.49
N ILE A 74 -30.78 5.21 -14.76
CA ILE A 74 -31.55 4.24 -15.55
C ILE A 74 -31.54 2.87 -14.86
N PHE A 75 -30.37 2.39 -14.41
CA PHE A 75 -30.30 1.14 -13.66
C PHE A 75 -31.10 1.16 -12.37
N ILE A 76 -31.02 2.25 -11.61
CA ILE A 76 -31.73 2.38 -10.33
C ILE A 76 -33.25 2.36 -10.56
N GLN A 77 -33.73 3.02 -11.61
CA GLN A 77 -35.13 2.99 -12.01
C GLN A 77 -35.58 1.58 -12.41
N GLU A 78 -34.78 0.86 -13.21
CA GLU A 78 -35.04 -0.54 -13.57
C GLU A 78 -35.06 -1.47 -12.35
N TRP A 79 -34.35 -1.13 -11.27
CA TRP A 79 -34.31 -1.89 -10.01
C TRP A 79 -35.39 -1.48 -9.00
N GLY A 80 -36.30 -0.57 -9.35
CA GLY A 80 -37.45 -0.17 -8.52
C GLY A 80 -37.40 1.25 -7.97
N GLY A 81 -36.36 2.04 -8.27
CA GLY A 81 -36.31 3.49 -8.01
C GLY A 81 -36.64 3.90 -6.57
N LEU A 82 -37.42 4.98 -6.43
CA LEU A 82 -37.87 5.49 -5.13
C LEU A 82 -38.60 4.47 -4.25
N GLU A 83 -39.38 3.54 -4.83
CA GLU A 83 -40.14 2.56 -4.04
C GLU A 83 -39.19 1.61 -3.29
N ALA A 84 -38.13 1.17 -3.97
CA ALA A 84 -37.16 0.23 -3.43
C ALA A 84 -36.07 0.91 -2.57
N PHE A 85 -35.68 2.14 -2.89
CA PHE A 85 -34.48 2.78 -2.30
C PHE A 85 -34.70 4.18 -1.70
N GLY A 86 -35.85 4.80 -1.92
CA GLY A 86 -36.19 6.13 -1.42
C GLY A 86 -36.56 6.17 0.07
N THR A 87 -37.09 7.30 0.52
CA THR A 87 -37.41 7.55 1.94
C THR A 87 -38.37 6.51 2.55
N GLN A 88 -39.33 6.01 1.77
CA GLN A 88 -40.28 4.99 2.22
C GLN A 88 -39.57 3.65 2.54
N ALA A 89 -38.61 3.25 1.70
CA ALA A 89 -37.83 2.05 1.92
C ALA A 89 -36.97 2.13 3.19
N ILE A 90 -36.40 3.30 3.46
CA ILE A 90 -35.63 3.55 4.70
C ILE A 90 -36.54 3.45 5.92
N THR A 91 -37.71 4.08 5.86
CA THR A 91 -38.68 4.05 6.97
C THR A 91 -39.11 2.61 7.27
N ARG A 92 -39.33 1.80 6.23
CA ARG A 92 -39.64 0.37 6.35
C ARG A 92 -38.49 -0.40 7.02
N LEU A 93 -37.25 -0.17 6.56
CA LEU A 93 -36.05 -0.80 7.12
C LEU A 93 -35.83 -0.41 8.59
N GLU A 94 -35.92 0.88 8.91
CA GLU A 94 -35.83 1.38 10.29
C GLU A 94 -36.92 0.77 11.19
N GLY A 95 -38.14 0.64 10.66
CA GLY A 95 -39.24 -0.03 11.37
C GLY A 95 -38.96 -1.52 11.65
N GLN A 96 -38.41 -2.24 10.68
CA GLN A 96 -38.02 -3.64 10.84
C GLN A 96 -36.88 -3.82 11.85
N LEU A 97 -35.85 -2.99 11.79
CA LEU A 97 -34.74 -3.02 12.74
C LEU A 97 -35.18 -2.73 14.17
N ARG A 98 -36.09 -1.74 14.35
CA ARG A 98 -36.69 -1.44 15.66
C ARG A 98 -37.54 -2.57 16.19
N ALA A 99 -38.33 -3.23 15.33
CA ALA A 99 -39.15 -4.38 15.73
C ALA A 99 -38.30 -5.57 16.23
N LEU A 100 -37.07 -5.69 15.74
CA LEU A 100 -36.11 -6.71 16.16
C LEU A 100 -35.20 -6.27 17.32
N ASP A 101 -35.45 -5.09 17.91
CA ASP A 101 -34.62 -4.46 18.95
C ASP A 101 -33.11 -4.37 18.57
N MET A 102 -32.85 -4.24 17.27
CA MET A 102 -31.49 -4.17 16.73
C MET A 102 -31.01 -2.73 16.62
N ASN A 103 -30.18 -2.29 17.55
CA ASN A 103 -29.46 -1.01 17.48
C ASN A 103 -28.14 -1.11 16.71
N VAL A 104 -28.18 -1.64 15.48
CA VAL A 104 -26.99 -1.81 14.63
C VAL A 104 -26.87 -0.64 13.64
N LYS A 105 -25.63 -0.20 13.40
CA LYS A 105 -25.33 0.74 12.31
C LYS A 105 -25.66 0.06 10.97
N TYR A 106 -26.49 0.68 10.14
CA TYR A 106 -26.85 0.15 8.82
C TYR A 106 -26.40 1.10 7.69
N LEU A 107 -26.12 0.54 6.52
CA LEU A 107 -25.86 1.33 5.32
C LEU A 107 -27.18 1.78 4.70
N LYS A 108 -27.29 3.08 4.40
CA LYS A 108 -28.52 3.65 3.83
C LYS A 108 -28.76 3.09 2.41
N PRO A 109 -29.95 2.53 2.11
CA PRO A 109 -30.26 1.94 0.81
C PRO A 109 -29.99 2.83 -0.41
N HIS A 110 -30.40 4.11 -0.37
CA HIS A 110 -30.15 5.06 -1.47
C HIS A 110 -28.66 5.31 -1.73
N ALA A 111 -27.82 5.33 -0.69
CA ALA A 111 -26.38 5.53 -0.85
C ALA A 111 -25.72 4.27 -1.42
N LEU A 112 -26.14 3.10 -0.93
CA LEU A 112 -25.63 1.81 -1.40
C LEU A 112 -25.99 1.55 -2.87
N ILE A 113 -27.23 1.85 -3.27
CA ILE A 113 -27.67 1.59 -4.64
C ILE A 113 -26.96 2.49 -5.65
N GLY A 114 -26.64 3.74 -5.29
CA GLY A 114 -25.82 4.62 -6.12
C GLY A 114 -24.44 4.03 -6.41
N VAL A 115 -23.78 3.45 -5.40
CA VAL A 115 -22.49 2.77 -5.56
C VAL A 115 -22.62 1.54 -6.45
N ILE A 116 -23.65 0.72 -6.23
CA ILE A 116 -23.92 -0.48 -7.06
C ILE A 116 -24.16 -0.07 -8.51
N ALA A 117 -24.99 0.94 -8.76
CA ALA A 117 -25.27 1.44 -10.10
C ALA A 117 -23.99 1.90 -10.81
N LEU A 118 -23.13 2.69 -10.14
CA LEU A 118 -21.84 3.11 -10.70
C LEU A 118 -20.90 1.92 -10.99
N ARG A 119 -20.93 0.85 -10.18
CA ARG A 119 -20.18 -0.40 -10.49
C ARG A 119 -20.71 -1.08 -11.75
N HIS A 120 -22.03 -1.10 -11.95
CA HIS A 120 -22.63 -1.64 -13.17
C HIS A 120 -22.25 -0.81 -14.39
N VAL A 121 -22.26 0.52 -14.28
CA VAL A 121 -21.77 1.45 -15.32
C VAL A 121 -20.30 1.17 -15.63
N ALA A 122 -19.43 1.09 -14.61
CA ALA A 122 -18.01 0.76 -14.81
C ALA A 122 -17.83 -0.60 -15.52
N GLY A 123 -18.65 -1.60 -15.18
CA GLY A 123 -18.66 -2.90 -15.86
C GLY A 123 -19.16 -2.85 -17.32
N GLU A 124 -20.06 -1.94 -17.67
CA GLU A 124 -20.44 -1.67 -19.06
C GLU A 124 -19.32 -0.97 -19.83
N ILE A 125 -18.75 0.10 -19.28
CA ILE A 125 -17.67 0.87 -19.90
C ILE A 125 -16.44 -0.02 -20.14
N ARG A 126 -16.08 -0.86 -19.16
CA ARG A 126 -15.01 -1.87 -19.33
C ARG A 126 -15.29 -2.82 -20.49
N ARG A 127 -16.53 -3.33 -20.60
CA ARG A 127 -16.93 -4.23 -21.69
C ARG A 127 -16.95 -3.53 -23.06
N ALA A 128 -17.21 -2.23 -23.07
CA ALA A 128 -17.12 -1.38 -24.26
C ALA A 128 -15.67 -1.06 -24.67
N GLY A 129 -14.66 -1.47 -23.87
CA GLY A 129 -13.25 -1.25 -24.16
C GLY A 129 -12.77 0.19 -23.91
N LEU A 130 -13.52 0.97 -23.14
CA LEU A 130 -13.21 2.38 -22.86
C LEU A 130 -12.34 2.57 -21.62
N LEU A 131 -12.20 1.56 -20.75
CA LEU A 131 -11.29 1.61 -19.60
C LEU A 131 -9.96 0.92 -19.89
N LYS A 132 -8.86 1.60 -19.56
CA LYS A 132 -7.52 0.99 -19.61
C LYS A 132 -7.31 0.08 -18.40
N PRO A 133 -6.57 -1.02 -18.53
CA PRO A 133 -6.22 -1.88 -17.39
C PRO A 133 -5.54 -1.13 -16.23
N ASP A 134 -4.72 -0.14 -16.52
CA ASP A 134 -3.93 0.61 -15.53
C ASP A 134 -4.78 1.50 -14.61
N ASP A 135 -5.95 1.94 -15.09
CA ASP A 135 -6.88 2.78 -14.33
C ASP A 135 -7.75 1.96 -13.36
N MET A 136 -7.87 0.64 -13.62
CA MET A 136 -8.76 -0.24 -12.87
C MET A 136 -8.52 -0.25 -11.36
N PRO A 137 -7.28 -0.32 -10.84
CA PRO A 137 -7.09 -0.45 -9.40
C PRO A 137 -7.57 0.80 -8.64
N MET A 138 -7.27 1.99 -9.16
CA MET A 138 -7.79 3.25 -8.61
C MET A 138 -9.32 3.31 -8.70
N LEU A 139 -9.91 2.92 -9.84
CA LEU A 139 -11.36 2.91 -9.99
C LEU A 139 -12.06 1.95 -9.02
N LEU A 140 -11.48 0.77 -8.79
CA LEU A 140 -12.02 -0.22 -7.84
C LEU A 140 -12.09 0.37 -6.43
N GLU A 141 -11.05 1.09 -6.00
CA GLU A 141 -11.03 1.79 -4.72
C GLU A 141 -12.15 2.85 -4.62
N HIS A 142 -12.27 3.71 -5.64
CA HIS A 142 -13.31 4.75 -5.70
C HIS A 142 -14.73 4.16 -5.71
N LEU A 143 -14.89 2.97 -6.25
CA LEU A 143 -16.15 2.22 -6.28
C LEU A 143 -16.37 1.39 -5.02
N ASN A 144 -15.48 1.46 -4.02
CA ASN A 144 -15.49 0.63 -2.81
C ASN A 144 -15.57 -0.88 -3.12
N ALA A 145 -14.95 -1.28 -4.23
CA ALA A 145 -14.92 -2.66 -4.71
C ALA A 145 -13.61 -3.33 -4.26
N PRO A 146 -13.60 -4.66 -4.05
CA PRO A 146 -12.38 -5.37 -3.70
C PRO A 146 -11.28 -5.12 -4.72
N THR A 147 -10.15 -4.58 -4.27
CA THR A 147 -8.94 -4.46 -5.07
C THR A 147 -8.23 -5.82 -5.13
N PRO A 148 -7.46 -6.11 -6.21
CA PRO A 148 -6.63 -7.31 -6.25
C PRO A 148 -5.75 -7.43 -5.01
N PRO A 149 -5.67 -8.62 -4.39
CA PRO A 149 -4.77 -8.83 -3.27
C PRO A 149 -3.32 -8.66 -3.74
N GLN A 150 -2.45 -8.27 -2.81
CA GLN A 150 -1.02 -8.23 -3.09
C GLN A 150 -0.52 -9.64 -3.47
N PRO A 151 0.36 -9.76 -4.47
CA PRO A 151 1.00 -11.03 -4.78
C PRO A 151 1.72 -11.58 -3.54
N LEU A 152 1.46 -12.85 -3.23
CA LEU A 152 2.15 -13.54 -2.13
C LEU A 152 3.65 -13.50 -2.39
N SER A 153 4.38 -12.92 -1.44
CA SER A 153 5.84 -12.93 -1.43
C SER A 153 6.28 -13.89 -0.34
N LEU A 154 7.17 -14.82 -0.67
CA LEU A 154 7.74 -15.71 0.34
C LEU A 154 9.01 -15.07 0.90
N PRO A 155 9.25 -15.16 2.22
CA PRO A 155 10.49 -14.66 2.79
C PRO A 155 11.66 -15.48 2.27
N GLN A 156 12.70 -14.79 1.84
CA GLN A 156 13.94 -15.41 1.38
C GLN A 156 14.98 -15.48 2.49
N VAL A 157 16.10 -16.12 2.18
CA VAL A 157 17.27 -16.18 3.06
C VAL A 157 17.85 -14.77 3.23
N ARG A 158 18.24 -14.43 4.47
CA ARG A 158 18.94 -13.19 4.79
C ARG A 158 20.20 -13.05 3.91
N PRO A 159 20.43 -11.91 3.24
CA PRO A 159 21.61 -11.72 2.41
C PRO A 159 22.88 -11.68 3.27
N ILE A 160 24.01 -12.11 2.70
CA ILE A 160 25.28 -12.30 3.41
C ILE A 160 25.77 -10.99 4.06
N GLY A 161 25.56 -9.83 3.42
CA GLY A 161 25.99 -8.53 3.94
C GLY A 161 25.14 -7.96 5.08
N VAL A 162 23.96 -8.52 5.36
CA VAL A 162 23.13 -8.14 6.51
C VAL A 162 23.59 -8.96 7.71
N TYR A 163 24.59 -8.50 8.45
CA TYR A 163 25.10 -9.29 9.57
C TYR A 163 24.07 -9.41 10.69
N ARG A 164 23.94 -10.63 11.22
CA ARG A 164 23.21 -10.91 12.46
C ARG A 164 24.06 -10.37 13.63
N PRO A 165 23.48 -9.62 14.58
CA PRO A 165 24.24 -9.15 15.73
C PRO A 165 24.69 -10.34 16.59
N LEU A 166 25.99 -10.40 16.91
CA LEU A 166 26.56 -11.45 17.74
C LEU A 166 26.50 -11.04 19.22
N LEU A 167 26.19 -12.00 20.08
CA LEU A 167 26.30 -11.85 21.53
C LEU A 167 27.72 -12.16 21.98
N THR A 168 28.27 -11.35 22.88
CA THR A 168 29.56 -11.62 23.53
C THR A 168 29.37 -12.78 24.51
N ARG A 169 29.89 -13.96 24.18
CA ARG A 169 29.69 -15.19 24.99
C ARG A 169 30.54 -15.23 26.26
N ASP A 170 31.65 -14.51 26.26
CA ASP A 170 32.67 -14.58 27.32
C ASP A 170 32.57 -13.42 28.34
N ALA A 171 31.53 -12.58 28.24
CA ALA A 171 31.30 -11.45 29.14
C ALA A 171 30.19 -11.76 30.15
N ASP A 172 30.31 -11.19 31.36
CA ASP A 172 29.22 -11.19 32.34
C ASP A 172 27.96 -10.58 31.73
N TRP A 173 26.76 -11.03 32.14
CA TRP A 173 25.51 -10.71 31.45
C TRP A 173 25.28 -9.20 31.23
N ALA A 174 25.48 -8.39 32.28
CA ALA A 174 25.33 -6.94 32.21
C ALA A 174 26.39 -6.26 31.32
N GLU A 175 27.62 -6.78 31.35
CA GLU A 175 28.71 -6.28 30.50
C GLU A 175 28.49 -6.65 29.05
N GLY A 176 28.05 -7.88 28.78
CA GLY A 176 27.76 -8.37 27.44
C GLY A 176 26.65 -7.60 26.75
N GLU A 177 25.61 -7.19 27.50
CA GLU A 177 24.52 -6.35 26.98
C GLU A 177 24.96 -4.92 26.68
N ARG A 178 25.79 -4.33 27.55
CA ARG A 178 26.38 -3.01 27.33
C ARG A 178 27.31 -3.01 26.11
N VAL A 179 28.25 -3.95 26.07
CA VAL A 179 29.18 -4.12 24.92
C VAL A 179 28.41 -4.39 23.63
N TRP A 180 27.31 -5.14 23.71
CA TRP A 180 26.43 -5.34 22.58
C TRP A 180 25.79 -4.03 22.11
N ALA A 181 25.26 -3.20 23.01
CA ALA A 181 24.70 -1.90 22.64
C ALA A 181 25.76 -0.98 22.03
N GLU A 182 26.94 -0.88 22.65
CA GLU A 182 28.06 -0.04 22.21
C GLU A 182 28.66 -0.47 20.85
N SER A 183 28.47 -1.74 20.44
CA SER A 183 28.93 -2.26 19.14
C SER A 183 28.12 -1.77 17.93
N ILE A 184 27.27 -0.75 18.10
CA ILE A 184 26.36 -0.21 17.08
C ILE A 184 27.08 0.37 15.84
N GLY A 185 28.34 0.81 15.98
CA GLY A 185 29.11 1.38 14.88
C GLY A 185 29.26 0.43 13.68
N ASN A 186 29.28 -0.88 13.91
CA ASN A 186 29.39 -1.89 12.85
C ASN A 186 28.11 -2.00 12.00
N ASP A 187 26.95 -1.61 12.54
CA ASP A 187 25.66 -1.73 11.84
C ASP A 187 25.43 -0.66 10.78
N VAL A 188 26.20 0.44 10.83
CA VAL A 188 26.17 1.53 9.85
C VAL A 188 27.37 1.53 8.89
N ALA A 189 28.18 0.47 8.92
CA ALA A 189 29.30 0.30 8.01
C ALA A 189 28.82 0.28 6.54
N ALA A 190 29.67 0.80 5.67
CA ALA A 190 29.44 0.75 4.23
C ALA A 190 29.32 -0.71 3.77
N TRP A 191 28.39 -0.96 2.84
CA TRP A 191 28.24 -2.30 2.30
C TRP A 191 29.48 -2.67 1.49
N SER A 192 29.98 -3.90 1.65
CA SER A 192 31.06 -4.41 0.80
C SER A 192 30.47 -5.14 -0.41
N ASP A 193 30.90 -4.76 -1.61
CA ASP A 193 30.46 -5.36 -2.87
C ASP A 193 30.94 -6.81 -2.95
N GLN A 194 30.09 -7.76 -2.54
CA GLN A 194 30.44 -9.18 -2.56
C GLN A 194 29.88 -9.90 -3.80
N CYS A 195 29.00 -9.25 -4.60
CA CYS A 195 28.29 -9.86 -5.73
C CYS A 195 28.11 -8.89 -6.91
N ASP A 196 27.57 -9.39 -8.05
CA ASP A 196 27.14 -8.57 -9.21
C ASP A 196 25.94 -7.65 -8.93
N GLU A 197 25.40 -7.70 -7.71
CA GLU A 197 24.31 -6.86 -7.22
C GLU A 197 24.77 -6.03 -6.02
N HIS A 198 24.45 -4.73 -6.06
CA HIS A 198 24.77 -3.73 -5.06
C HIS A 198 23.56 -3.42 -4.19
N ILE A 199 23.67 -3.60 -2.87
CA ILE A 199 22.56 -3.30 -1.95
C ILE A 199 22.56 -1.81 -1.64
N VAL A 200 21.52 -1.13 -2.13
CA VAL A 200 21.39 0.33 -2.01
C VAL A 200 20.45 0.76 -0.89
N ALA A 201 19.55 -0.13 -0.47
CA ALA A 201 18.65 0.13 0.65
C ALA A 201 18.38 -1.13 1.50
N GLU A 202 18.17 -0.93 2.79
CA GLU A 202 17.82 -1.95 3.78
C GLU A 202 16.92 -1.31 4.83
N VAL A 203 15.84 -2.01 5.21
CA VAL A 203 15.13 -1.75 6.47
C VAL A 203 15.00 -3.09 7.18
N SER A 204 15.58 -3.21 8.37
CA SER A 204 15.62 -4.49 9.08
C SER A 204 15.52 -4.36 10.59
N ARG A 205 15.09 -5.46 11.21
CA ARG A 205 14.97 -5.63 12.65
C ARG A 205 15.55 -6.98 13.06
N PHE A 206 16.28 -7.00 14.16
CA PHE A 206 16.57 -8.22 14.92
C PHE A 206 16.02 -8.07 16.33
N LYS A 207 15.43 -9.15 16.82
CA LYS A 207 15.00 -9.32 18.20
C LYS A 207 15.72 -10.53 18.76
N ILE A 208 16.46 -10.31 19.84
CA ILE A 208 17.06 -11.37 20.65
C ILE A 208 16.24 -11.45 21.93
N CYS A 209 15.61 -12.59 22.16
CA CYS A 209 14.89 -12.84 23.40
C CYS A 209 15.76 -13.72 24.30
N LYS A 210 16.09 -13.23 25.49
CA LYS A 210 16.65 -14.01 26.58
C LYS A 210 15.57 -14.17 27.65
N PRO A 211 14.90 -15.34 27.72
CA PRO A 211 13.75 -15.53 28.58
C PRO A 211 14.02 -15.08 30.03
N ARG A 212 13.10 -14.28 30.58
CA ARG A 212 13.14 -13.74 31.96
C ARG A 212 14.32 -12.78 32.27
N GLN A 213 15.18 -12.48 31.30
CA GLN A 213 16.37 -11.64 31.50
C GLN A 213 16.26 -10.32 30.74
N ALA A 214 16.21 -10.39 29.41
CA ALA A 214 16.26 -9.20 28.56
C ALA A 214 15.72 -9.46 27.15
N GLU A 215 15.25 -8.40 26.52
CA GLU A 215 14.96 -8.33 25.09
C GLU A 215 15.93 -7.35 24.45
N LEU A 216 16.71 -7.80 23.47
CA LEU A 216 17.64 -6.95 22.73
C LEU A 216 17.10 -6.70 21.33
N LEU A 217 16.93 -5.43 20.97
CA LEU A 217 16.35 -4.97 19.71
C LEU A 217 17.40 -4.22 18.91
N LEU A 218 17.66 -4.69 17.69
CA LEU A 218 18.45 -3.96 16.70
C LEU A 218 17.51 -3.54 15.57
N HIS A 219 17.56 -2.27 15.20
CA HIS A 219 16.89 -1.75 14.01
C HIS A 219 17.87 -1.05 13.10
N ARG A 220 17.71 -1.21 11.78
CA ARG A 220 18.57 -0.59 10.77
C ARG A 220 17.76 -0.01 9.63
N ILE A 221 18.15 1.16 9.17
CA ILE A 221 17.69 1.80 7.95
C ILE A 221 18.91 2.24 7.18
N ARG A 222 19.00 1.86 5.91
CA ARG A 222 19.88 2.53 4.95
C ARG A 222 19.09 2.80 3.68
N ALA A 223 19.23 3.99 3.12
CA ALA A 223 18.75 4.27 1.79
C ALA A 223 19.43 5.51 1.21
N PRO A 224 19.44 5.67 -0.12
CA PRO A 224 19.98 6.87 -0.73
C PRO A 224 19.16 8.09 -0.34
N GLY A 225 19.77 9.09 0.31
CA GLY A 225 19.08 10.33 0.70
C GLY A 225 17.99 10.19 1.78
N ALA A 226 17.98 9.10 2.56
CA ALA A 226 17.11 9.02 3.74
C ALA A 226 17.50 10.07 4.79
N SER A 227 16.53 10.72 5.42
CA SER A 227 16.80 11.54 6.61
C SER A 227 17.09 10.63 7.79
N ILE A 228 18.24 10.85 8.43
CA ILE A 228 18.72 10.09 9.59
C ILE A 228 18.97 11.02 10.78
N ASP A 229 18.32 12.18 10.80
CA ASP A 229 18.58 13.23 11.79
C ASP A 229 17.98 12.90 13.16
N ASP A 230 16.96 12.04 13.22
CA ASP A 230 16.31 11.66 14.48
C ASP A 230 17.14 10.65 15.29
N GLU A 231 16.76 10.50 16.55
CA GLU A 231 17.38 9.56 17.48
C GLU A 231 16.68 8.20 17.49
N LYS A 232 15.41 8.13 17.07
CA LYS A 232 14.64 6.88 17.07
C LYS A 232 14.49 6.34 15.65
N PHE A 233 14.62 5.02 15.54
CA PHE A 233 14.37 4.29 14.29
C PHE A 233 13.01 4.61 13.68
N TYR A 234 11.96 4.61 14.51
CA TYR A 234 10.59 4.78 14.03
C TYR A 234 10.37 6.16 13.40
N ASP A 235 10.98 7.20 13.97
CA ASP A 235 10.89 8.57 13.43
C ASP A 235 11.61 8.67 12.08
N CYS A 236 12.80 8.06 11.96
CA CYS A 236 13.51 7.95 10.69
C CYS A 236 12.70 7.16 9.64
N TYR A 237 12.07 6.05 10.04
CA TYR A 237 11.22 5.24 9.16
C TYR A 237 10.00 6.01 8.69
N GLN A 238 9.33 6.75 9.57
CA GLN A 238 8.15 7.56 9.23
C GLN A 238 8.45 8.67 8.22
N LYS A 239 9.68 9.22 8.25
CA LYS A 239 10.17 10.20 7.27
C LYS A 239 10.41 9.63 5.88
N LEU A 240 10.47 8.31 5.72
CA LEU A 240 10.47 7.72 4.37
C LEU A 240 9.16 8.07 3.66
N PRO A 241 9.21 8.49 2.38
CA PRO A 241 8.01 8.80 1.62
C PRO A 241 7.09 7.58 1.55
N ALA A 242 5.78 7.81 1.59
CA ALA A 242 4.80 6.74 1.64
C ALA A 242 4.35 6.29 0.24
N ALA A 243 4.04 5.01 0.14
CA ALA A 243 3.29 4.40 -0.95
C ALA A 243 2.17 3.55 -0.34
N ILE A 244 1.10 3.35 -1.10
CA ILE A 244 -0.06 2.56 -0.66
C ILE A 244 -0.34 1.44 -1.66
N TRP A 245 -0.92 0.35 -1.16
CA TRP A 245 -1.43 -0.73 -2.01
C TRP A 245 -2.89 -0.48 -2.34
N ILE A 246 -3.19 -0.31 -3.62
CA ILE A 246 -4.55 -0.25 -4.14
C ILE A 246 -4.60 -1.13 -5.38
N GLY A 247 -4.50 -2.46 -5.21
CA GLY A 247 -4.35 -3.43 -6.32
C GLY A 247 -3.03 -3.36 -7.09
N GLN A 248 -2.28 -2.27 -6.90
CA GLN A 248 -0.92 -2.03 -7.32
C GLN A 248 -0.26 -1.06 -6.33
N VAL A 249 1.06 -0.96 -6.36
CA VAL A 249 1.79 0.02 -5.53
C VAL A 249 1.67 1.40 -6.18
N VAL A 250 0.99 2.33 -5.50
CA VAL A 250 0.87 3.73 -5.94
C VAL A 250 1.58 4.65 -4.94
N PRO A 251 2.25 5.71 -5.42
CA PRO A 251 2.89 6.66 -4.52
C PRO A 251 1.82 7.52 -3.84
N PHE A 252 2.05 7.89 -2.58
CA PHE A 252 1.12 8.76 -1.85
C PHE A 252 1.17 10.21 -2.32
N ASP A 253 2.27 10.60 -2.96
CA ASP A 253 2.51 11.93 -3.55
C ASP A 253 3.02 11.80 -5.00
N ASN A 254 2.84 12.85 -5.79
CA ASN A 254 3.29 12.88 -7.18
C ASN A 254 4.76 13.31 -7.33
N GLU A 255 5.46 13.59 -6.24
CA GLU A 255 6.82 14.12 -6.27
C GLU A 255 7.85 13.01 -6.36
N LEU A 256 8.96 13.28 -7.07
CA LEU A 256 10.07 12.34 -7.07
C LEU A 256 10.69 12.29 -5.66
N ALA A 257 10.65 11.12 -5.04
CA ALA A 257 11.17 10.93 -3.69
C ALA A 257 12.69 11.18 -3.65
N SER A 258 13.17 11.78 -2.56
CA SER A 258 14.61 11.86 -2.28
C SER A 258 15.24 10.47 -2.13
N THR A 259 14.45 9.44 -1.82
CA THR A 259 14.85 8.04 -1.68
C THR A 259 14.40 7.19 -2.86
N LEU A 260 15.17 6.16 -3.21
CA LEU A 260 14.76 5.15 -4.19
C LEU A 260 13.62 4.26 -3.66
N ILE A 261 13.46 4.19 -2.34
CA ILE A 261 12.45 3.40 -1.65
C ILE A 261 11.35 4.27 -1.05
N ARG A 262 10.18 3.67 -0.85
CA ARG A 262 9.07 4.22 -0.08
C ARG A 262 8.62 3.21 0.96
N ARG A 263 8.12 3.68 2.10
CA ARG A 263 7.44 2.80 3.07
C ARG A 263 6.05 2.44 2.54
N LEU A 264 5.67 1.19 2.66
CA LEU A 264 4.33 0.75 2.29
C LEU A 264 3.39 0.98 3.47
N VAL A 265 2.34 1.76 3.25
CA VAL A 265 1.29 2.07 4.23
C VAL A 265 0.00 1.43 3.76
N CYS A 266 -0.71 0.75 4.66
CA CYS A 266 -2.05 0.27 4.39
C CYS A 266 -2.91 0.37 5.64
N SER A 267 -4.21 0.59 5.43
CA SER A 267 -5.23 0.59 6.48
C SER A 267 -5.61 -0.82 6.93
N ILE A 268 -5.29 -1.84 6.13
CA ILE A 268 -5.54 -3.24 6.43
C ILE A 268 -4.21 -3.87 6.86
N ASP A 269 -4.23 -4.52 8.02
CA ASP A 269 -3.08 -5.28 8.50
C ASP A 269 -2.82 -6.42 7.51
N PHE A 270 -1.63 -6.43 6.88
CA PHE A 270 -1.28 -7.39 5.82
C PHE A 270 -1.01 -8.81 6.36
N GLY A 271 -1.29 -9.07 7.63
CA GLY A 271 -1.12 -10.37 8.26
C GLY A 271 0.35 -10.81 8.28
N LEU A 272 0.57 -12.12 8.24
CA LEU A 272 1.89 -12.74 8.38
C LEU A 272 2.77 -12.63 7.12
N ASP A 273 2.24 -12.07 6.03
CA ASP A 273 2.81 -12.10 4.68
C ASP A 273 3.73 -10.92 4.36
N LEU A 274 3.99 -10.03 5.33
CA LEU A 274 4.95 -8.94 5.22
C LEU A 274 5.83 -8.82 6.47
N ALA A 275 6.99 -8.16 6.32
CA ALA A 275 7.76 -7.71 7.46
C ALA A 275 7.03 -6.59 8.21
N THR A 276 7.39 -6.39 9.47
CA THR A 276 6.94 -5.29 10.34
C THR A 276 7.13 -3.91 9.70
N TYR A 277 8.20 -3.74 8.91
CA TYR A 277 8.55 -2.46 8.25
C TYR A 277 8.70 -2.67 6.74
N PRO A 278 7.59 -2.77 5.99
CA PRO A 278 7.62 -3.05 4.57
C PRO A 278 8.04 -1.83 3.74
N ILE A 279 8.94 -2.05 2.78
CA ILE A 279 9.37 -1.04 1.81
C ILE A 279 9.17 -1.53 0.38
N VAL A 280 9.00 -0.58 -0.54
CA VAL A 280 8.83 -0.79 -1.98
C VAL A 280 9.72 0.17 -2.75
N LEU A 281 10.01 -0.14 -4.02
CA LEU A 281 10.61 0.84 -4.91
C LEU A 281 9.64 2.00 -5.15
N CYS A 282 10.16 3.22 -5.20
CA CYS A 282 9.35 4.40 -5.44
C CYS A 282 8.74 4.36 -6.86
N PRO A 283 7.40 4.39 -7.00
CA PRO A 283 6.77 4.36 -8.33
C PRO A 283 7.16 5.54 -9.23
N ASN A 284 7.45 6.71 -8.65
CA ASN A 284 7.92 7.88 -9.41
C ASN A 284 9.32 7.66 -9.98
N TRP A 285 10.22 7.00 -9.23
CA TRP A 285 11.53 6.58 -9.73
C TRP A 285 11.42 5.51 -10.82
N LEU A 286 10.55 4.51 -10.63
CA LEU A 286 10.31 3.47 -11.63
C LEU A 286 9.87 4.08 -12.97
N ARG A 287 8.95 5.05 -12.94
CA ARG A 287 8.52 5.80 -14.14
C ARG A 287 9.67 6.56 -14.79
N GLN A 288 10.49 7.26 -14.01
CA GLN A 288 11.60 8.05 -14.54
C GLN A 288 12.70 7.17 -15.16
N LEU A 289 12.99 6.02 -14.56
CA LEU A 289 13.99 5.06 -15.03
C LEU A 289 13.44 4.11 -16.10
N GLN A 290 12.14 4.17 -16.38
CA GLN A 290 11.42 3.22 -17.25
C GLN A 290 11.59 1.75 -16.80
N TRP A 291 11.62 1.54 -15.48
CA TRP A 291 11.66 0.22 -14.87
C TRP A 291 10.26 -0.30 -14.63
N HIS A 292 10.05 -1.57 -14.92
CA HIS A 292 8.77 -2.25 -14.79
C HIS A 292 8.93 -3.51 -13.95
N ALA A 293 7.89 -3.87 -13.19
CA ALA A 293 7.89 -5.13 -12.44
C ALA A 293 7.86 -6.31 -13.42
N HIS A 294 8.64 -7.36 -13.11
CA HIS A 294 8.61 -8.61 -13.85
C HIS A 294 7.27 -9.32 -13.61
N THR A 295 6.66 -9.87 -14.67
CA THR A 295 5.34 -10.49 -14.60
C THR A 295 5.30 -11.72 -13.70
N ASP A 296 6.34 -12.56 -13.77
CA ASP A 296 6.35 -13.87 -13.10
C ASP A 296 7.20 -13.91 -11.82
N ALA A 297 7.91 -12.82 -11.50
CA ALA A 297 8.90 -12.80 -10.42
C ALA A 297 8.66 -11.59 -9.51
N ALA A 298 7.94 -11.82 -8.41
CA ALA A 298 7.63 -10.80 -7.43
C ALA A 298 8.92 -10.14 -6.89
N GLY A 299 8.90 -8.81 -6.81
CA GLY A 299 10.04 -8.02 -6.35
C GLY A 299 11.18 -7.86 -7.37
N VAL A 300 11.10 -8.45 -8.56
CA VAL A 300 12.11 -8.26 -9.62
C VAL A 300 11.65 -7.16 -10.58
N TYR A 301 12.57 -6.28 -10.97
CA TYR A 301 12.31 -5.18 -11.89
C TYR A 301 13.26 -5.24 -13.08
N ILE A 302 12.71 -4.96 -14.26
CA ILE A 302 13.39 -4.97 -15.55
C ILE A 302 13.35 -3.59 -16.19
N ASP A 303 14.35 -3.26 -17.01
CA ASP A 303 14.34 -2.06 -17.84
C ASP A 303 13.61 -2.29 -19.18
N ALA A 304 13.59 -1.26 -20.03
CA ALA A 304 12.98 -1.31 -21.36
C ALA A 304 13.61 -2.36 -22.31
N SER A 305 14.85 -2.81 -22.04
CA SER A 305 15.51 -3.87 -22.81
C SER A 305 15.15 -5.28 -22.32
N GLY A 306 14.46 -5.38 -21.18
CA GLY A 306 14.16 -6.64 -20.50
C GLY A 306 15.28 -7.14 -19.57
N ALA A 307 16.32 -6.34 -19.36
CA ALA A 307 17.40 -6.70 -18.43
C ALA A 307 16.98 -6.46 -16.98
N ILE A 308 17.37 -7.36 -16.07
CA ILE A 308 17.10 -7.20 -14.63
C ILE A 308 17.96 -6.06 -14.08
N VAL A 309 17.30 -5.08 -13.48
CA VAL A 309 17.94 -3.86 -12.96
C VAL A 309 17.85 -3.74 -11.45
N ALA A 310 16.78 -4.25 -10.84
CA ALA A 310 16.59 -4.19 -9.40
C ALA A 310 15.86 -5.43 -8.85
N ARG A 311 16.12 -5.71 -7.58
CA ARG A 311 15.40 -6.70 -6.78
C ARG A 311 15.03 -6.10 -5.43
N VAL A 312 13.78 -6.28 -5.03
CA VAL A 312 13.25 -6.00 -3.69
C VAL A 312 12.99 -7.35 -3.06
N VAL A 313 13.69 -7.63 -1.96
CA VAL A 313 13.62 -8.94 -1.33
C VAL A 313 13.26 -8.78 0.13
N TRP A 314 12.19 -9.45 0.53
CA TRP A 314 11.85 -9.71 1.91
C TRP A 314 12.61 -10.93 2.40
N TRP A 315 13.24 -10.84 3.57
CA TRP A 315 13.90 -11.97 4.21
C TRP A 315 13.43 -12.14 5.65
N ARG A 316 13.48 -13.39 6.12
CA ARG A 316 13.30 -13.77 7.52
C ARG A 316 14.40 -14.75 7.93
N ASP A 317 14.89 -14.57 9.14
CA ASP A 317 15.94 -15.37 9.77
C ASP A 317 15.44 -15.79 11.15
N ALA A 318 14.86 -16.98 11.23
CA ALA A 318 14.34 -17.57 12.46
C ALA A 318 14.49 -19.10 12.38
N GLY A 319 14.99 -19.71 13.46
CA GLY A 319 15.01 -21.15 13.64
C GLY A 319 13.88 -21.62 14.58
N PRO A 320 13.61 -22.92 14.66
CA PRO A 320 12.77 -23.46 15.73
C PRO A 320 13.45 -23.20 17.08
N VAL A 321 12.72 -22.65 18.04
CA VAL A 321 13.21 -22.38 19.40
C VAL A 321 12.14 -22.78 20.41
N ASP A 322 12.54 -23.43 21.50
CA ASP A 322 11.64 -23.74 22.63
C ASP A 322 11.33 -22.47 23.45
N ILE A 323 10.29 -22.49 24.27
CA ILE A 323 9.78 -21.32 25.00
C ILE A 323 10.83 -20.75 25.98
N ASP A 324 11.68 -21.61 26.55
CA ASP A 324 12.70 -21.23 27.54
C ASP A 324 14.10 -21.07 26.94
N ASP A 325 14.25 -21.17 25.61
CA ASP A 325 15.56 -21.05 24.93
C ASP A 325 15.82 -19.62 24.43
N ASP A 326 17.09 -19.22 24.48
CA ASP A 326 17.57 -17.97 23.85
C ASP A 326 17.27 -18.02 22.35
N SER A 327 16.51 -17.03 21.87
CA SER A 327 16.12 -16.94 20.46
C SER A 327 16.67 -15.68 19.82
N ILE A 328 17.06 -15.81 18.55
CA ILE A 328 17.36 -14.68 17.68
C ILE A 328 16.44 -14.78 16.48
N TRP A 329 15.61 -13.76 16.34
CA TRP A 329 14.71 -13.57 15.22
C TRP A 329 15.13 -12.32 14.45
N GLY A 330 15.17 -12.41 13.13
CA GLY A 330 15.44 -11.28 12.26
C GLY A 330 14.51 -11.25 11.07
N GLU A 331 14.13 -10.05 10.65
CA GLU A 331 13.46 -9.86 9.37
C GLU A 331 13.79 -8.51 8.77
N GLY A 332 13.56 -8.37 7.47
CA GLY A 332 13.70 -7.08 6.82
C GLY A 332 13.53 -7.15 5.33
N TYR A 333 13.71 -5.99 4.72
CA TYR A 333 13.74 -5.81 3.28
C TYR A 333 15.11 -5.28 2.88
N TYR A 334 15.57 -5.70 1.71
CA TYR A 334 16.66 -5.02 1.02
C TYR A 334 16.31 -4.77 -0.43
N VAL A 335 16.94 -3.75 -0.99
CA VAL A 335 16.89 -3.42 -2.41
C VAL A 335 18.29 -3.55 -2.98
N ALA A 336 18.43 -4.46 -3.94
CA ALA A 336 19.66 -4.70 -4.67
C ALA A 336 19.51 -4.18 -6.11
N LEU A 337 20.52 -3.47 -6.61
CA LEU A 337 20.62 -3.05 -8.00
C LEU A 337 21.70 -3.86 -8.70
N THR A 338 21.43 -4.31 -9.93
CA THR A 338 22.51 -4.85 -10.77
C THR A 338 23.45 -3.72 -11.21
N LYS A 339 24.63 -4.06 -11.75
CA LYS A 339 25.53 -3.05 -12.34
C LYS A 339 24.83 -2.14 -13.35
N ALA A 340 23.92 -2.70 -14.17
CA ALA A 340 23.12 -1.94 -15.12
C ALA A 340 22.11 -1.01 -14.41
N GLY A 341 21.39 -1.52 -13.41
CA GLY A 341 20.44 -0.71 -12.63
C GLY A 341 21.13 0.42 -11.86
N LEU A 342 22.29 0.14 -11.27
CA LEU A 342 23.09 1.15 -10.56
C LEU A 342 23.58 2.24 -11.52
N ALA A 343 24.05 1.87 -12.72
CA ALA A 343 24.48 2.83 -13.73
C ALA A 343 23.32 3.75 -14.17
N GLN A 344 22.14 3.18 -14.43
CA GLN A 344 20.94 3.95 -14.81
C GLN A 344 20.50 4.90 -13.68
N PHE A 345 20.51 4.41 -12.43
CA PHE A 345 20.13 5.19 -11.26
C PHE A 345 21.10 6.35 -11.01
N THR A 346 22.41 6.09 -11.04
CA THR A 346 23.45 7.11 -10.86
C THR A 346 23.48 8.11 -12.01
N ALA A 347 23.23 7.68 -13.25
CA ALA A 347 23.14 8.60 -14.39
C ALA A 347 21.97 9.59 -14.24
N THR A 348 20.86 9.14 -13.67
CA THR A 348 19.65 9.97 -13.50
C THR A 348 19.72 10.86 -12.26
N ARG A 349 20.21 10.33 -11.14
CA ARG A 349 20.27 11.02 -9.85
C ARG A 349 21.52 11.88 -9.67
N GLY A 350 22.62 11.52 -10.34
CA GLY A 350 23.96 12.01 -10.05
C GLY A 350 24.57 11.27 -8.86
N LYS A 351 25.33 11.99 -8.02
CA LYS A 351 26.05 11.40 -6.88
C LYS A 351 25.08 10.71 -5.91
N VAL A 352 25.29 9.42 -5.66
CA VAL A 352 24.47 8.63 -4.75
C VAL A 352 25.16 8.55 -3.39
N VAL A 353 24.55 9.16 -2.38
CA VAL A 353 24.98 9.07 -0.98
C VAL A 353 23.97 8.22 -0.22
N ILE A 354 24.43 7.09 0.34
CA ILE A 354 23.64 6.25 1.24
C ILE A 354 23.78 6.80 2.65
N ASN A 355 22.63 7.11 3.25
CA ASN A 355 22.52 7.45 4.65
C ASN A 355 22.09 6.19 5.41
N ALA A 356 22.84 5.84 6.44
CA ALA A 356 22.61 4.67 7.29
C ALA A 356 22.39 5.10 8.74
N PHE A 357 21.35 4.55 9.35
CA PHE A 357 20.98 4.70 10.74
C PHE A 357 20.81 3.31 11.36
N ALA A 358 21.31 3.13 12.58
CA ALA A 358 21.05 1.96 13.38
C ALA A 358 20.78 2.34 14.84
N SER A 359 19.93 1.57 15.50
CA SER A 359 19.70 1.66 16.94
C SER A 359 19.74 0.29 17.58
N ARG A 360 20.41 0.17 18.72
CA ARG A 360 20.38 -1.00 19.60
C ARG A 360 19.74 -0.62 20.93
N GLU A 361 18.81 -1.44 21.37
CA GLU A 361 18.10 -1.27 22.64
C GLU A 361 18.14 -2.57 23.43
N VAL A 362 18.42 -2.49 24.72
CA VAL A 362 18.34 -3.60 25.68
C VAL A 362 17.23 -3.27 26.65
N GLN A 363 16.14 -4.02 26.58
CA GLN A 363 15.00 -3.90 27.47
C GLN A 363 15.09 -4.97 28.56
N LYS A 364 14.92 -4.59 29.82
CA LYS A 364 14.96 -5.49 30.97
C LYS A 364 13.67 -5.39 31.78
N PRO A 365 13.22 -6.49 32.42
CA PRO A 365 12.23 -6.38 33.49
C PRO A 365 12.79 -5.50 34.61
N SER A 366 11.93 -4.72 35.27
CA SER A 366 12.31 -3.73 36.29
C SER A 366 13.15 -4.29 37.45
N GLU A 367 13.10 -5.60 37.68
CA GLU A 367 13.83 -6.32 38.72
C GLU A 367 15.30 -6.60 38.36
N TYR A 368 15.69 -6.49 37.08
CA TYR A 368 17.00 -6.91 36.55
C TYR A 368 17.92 -5.76 36.09
N GLY A 369 17.54 -4.52 36.39
CA GLY A 369 18.38 -3.32 36.20
C GLY A 369 17.94 -2.40 35.05
N GLU A 370 18.78 -1.41 34.76
CA GLU A 370 18.53 -0.41 33.70
C GLU A 370 18.79 -0.99 32.30
N GLY A 371 18.01 -0.52 31.33
CA GLY A 371 18.20 -0.82 29.91
C GLY A 371 19.31 0.01 29.29
N PHE A 372 19.75 -0.38 28.09
CA PHE A 372 20.74 0.35 27.31
C PHE A 372 20.14 0.78 25.98
N PHE A 373 20.49 1.97 25.49
CA PHE A 373 20.05 2.45 24.19
C PHE A 373 21.19 3.19 23.51
N GLU A 374 21.58 2.72 22.34
CA GLU A 374 22.68 3.27 21.55
C GLU A 374 22.26 3.46 20.10
N THR A 375 22.78 4.50 19.45
CA THR A 375 22.49 4.80 18.05
C THR A 375 23.77 5.11 17.28
N ALA A 376 23.76 4.80 15.99
CA ALA A 376 24.83 5.20 15.08
C ALA A 376 24.26 5.72 13.78
N LYS A 377 25.04 6.61 13.15
CA LYS A 377 24.72 7.27 11.89
C LYS A 377 25.96 7.27 11.01
N ASN A 378 25.78 7.06 9.71
CA ASN A 378 26.85 7.15 8.72
C ASN A 378 26.31 7.61 7.36
N SER A 379 27.15 8.28 6.58
CA SER A 379 26.85 8.66 5.20
C SER A 379 28.05 8.33 4.32
N TYR A 380 27.84 7.51 3.29
CA TYR A 380 28.89 7.10 2.36
C TYR A 380 28.41 7.19 0.91
N SER A 381 29.35 7.41 -0.01
CA SER A 381 29.04 7.44 -1.45
C SER A 381 29.17 6.04 -2.04
N LEU A 382 28.30 5.70 -2.99
CA LEU A 382 28.44 4.52 -3.85
C LEU A 382 29.45 4.78 -4.96
#